data_AF-A0A2V7YHQ1-F1
#
_entry.id   AF-A0A2V7YHQ1-F1
#
_cell.length_a   1.000
_cell.length_b   1.000
_cell.length_c   1.000
_cell.angle_alpha   90.00
_cell.angle_beta   90.00
_cell.angle_gamma   90.00
#
_symmetry.space_group_name_H-M   'P 1'
#
loop_
_entity.id
_entity.type
_entity.pdbx_description
1 polymer ?
#
loop_
_entity_poly.entity_id
_entity_poly.type
_entity_poly.pdbx_seq_one_letter_code
_entity_poly.pdbx_strand_id
1 'polypeptide(L)'
;MSELILIGGLAPRHRDRIRDFCLRSNRPVYAEPLSGLREDVQLDHLLVRNERMLARGGFESVIRIGRVPTLRFWRDLDSLPINVTHYSDLPFPGLTRGDVHPIEELTARPAEAGRYTDFFECDRKKTAELQRILDQEPASELAMVRALSLQIPPSARIYLGNSLPIREWDLVATREQKDFTIEANRGANGIDGQLSTFFGWCRGANNWCIVGDLTAIYDMNAPWIVPQLEPEVRFQLVIINNEGGKIFRRLPLRRLELIENAHNLHFDSWAKMWSIEVTELIPDPEATRRVWQRYDELWA
;
A
#
# COMPACT_ATOMS: atom_id res chain seq x y z
N MET A 1 21.27 -10.79 16.88
CA MET A 1 20.39 -9.63 17.08
C MET A 1 19.14 -9.83 16.24
N SER A 2 17.97 -9.60 16.83
CA SER A 2 16.67 -9.67 16.15
C SER A 2 16.51 -8.46 15.24
N GLU A 3 16.45 -8.65 13.92
CA GLU A 3 16.40 -7.53 12.98
C GLU A 3 15.28 -7.70 11.94
N LEU A 4 14.52 -6.64 11.72
CA LEU A 4 13.49 -6.54 10.68
C LEU A 4 14.03 -5.75 9.48
N ILE A 5 13.71 -6.20 8.27
CA ILE A 5 13.94 -5.45 7.04
C ILE A 5 12.62 -4.81 6.60
N LEU A 6 12.62 -3.50 6.40
CA LEU A 6 11.46 -2.73 5.97
C LEU A 6 11.75 -2.04 4.64
N ILE A 7 11.09 -2.48 3.58
CA ILE A 7 11.32 -2.04 2.20
C ILE A 7 10.17 -1.14 1.76
N GLY A 8 10.47 0.15 1.59
CA GLY A 8 9.58 1.13 0.98
C GLY A 8 9.67 1.14 -0.55
N GLY A 9 9.13 2.20 -1.17
CA GLY A 9 9.25 2.43 -2.61
C GLY A 9 10.68 2.32 -3.11
N LEU A 10 10.90 1.47 -4.13
CA LEU A 10 12.23 1.10 -4.62
C LEU A 10 12.32 1.23 -6.15
N ALA A 11 13.39 1.89 -6.62
CA ALA A 11 13.67 1.97 -8.05
C ALA A 11 13.94 0.58 -8.64
N PRO A 12 13.48 0.27 -9.87
CA PRO A 12 13.66 -1.06 -10.47
C PRO A 12 15.10 -1.57 -10.48
N ARG A 13 16.09 -0.68 -10.67
CA ARG A 13 17.53 -1.00 -10.66
C ARG A 13 18.04 -1.66 -9.37
N HIS A 14 17.35 -1.47 -8.25
CA HIS A 14 17.76 -1.98 -6.94
C HIS A 14 17.09 -3.30 -6.57
N ARG A 15 16.02 -3.70 -7.25
CA ARG A 15 15.16 -4.82 -6.83
C ARG A 15 15.91 -6.14 -6.71
N ASP A 16 16.72 -6.49 -7.70
CA ASP A 16 17.48 -7.75 -7.70
C ASP A 16 18.50 -7.80 -6.56
N ARG A 17 19.23 -6.69 -6.36
CA ARG A 17 20.19 -6.57 -5.26
C ARG A 17 19.52 -6.71 -3.90
N ILE A 18 18.37 -6.06 -3.71
CA ILE A 18 17.64 -6.10 -2.44
C ILE A 18 17.02 -7.49 -2.20
N ARG A 19 16.52 -8.16 -3.24
CA ARG A 19 16.08 -9.56 -3.15
C ARG A 19 17.23 -10.46 -2.67
N ASP A 20 18.37 -10.37 -3.32
CA ASP A 20 19.56 -11.15 -2.96
C ASP A 20 20.03 -10.88 -1.53
N PHE A 21 19.99 -9.60 -1.12
CA PHE A 21 20.28 -9.22 0.26
C PHE A 21 19.30 -9.89 1.24
N CYS A 22 18.00 -9.83 0.98
CA CYS A 22 16.98 -10.42 1.84
C CYS A 22 17.19 -11.93 1.99
N LEU A 23 17.38 -12.65 0.87
CA LEU A 23 17.64 -14.09 0.85
C LEU A 23 18.89 -14.46 1.66
N ARG A 24 20.00 -13.73 1.48
CA ARG A 24 21.24 -13.96 2.26
C ARG A 24 21.10 -13.59 3.72
N SER A 25 20.28 -12.59 4.05
CA SER A 25 20.06 -12.15 5.43
C SER A 25 19.21 -13.14 6.22
N ASN A 26 18.26 -13.81 5.55
CA ASN A 26 17.29 -14.74 6.15
C ASN A 26 16.54 -14.13 7.36
N ARG A 27 16.02 -12.91 7.18
CA ARG A 27 15.31 -12.14 8.22
C ARG A 27 13.88 -11.82 7.78
N PRO A 28 12.98 -11.47 8.71
CA PRO A 28 11.67 -10.94 8.38
C PRO A 28 11.77 -9.70 7.51
N VAL A 29 11.01 -9.71 6.41
CA VAL A 29 10.94 -8.63 5.43
C VAL A 29 9.50 -8.13 5.35
N TYR A 30 9.28 -6.84 5.56
CA TYR A 30 8.05 -6.20 5.15
C TYR A 30 8.32 -5.36 3.91
N ALA A 31 7.67 -5.72 2.81
CA ALA A 31 7.77 -5.01 1.54
C ALA A 31 6.41 -4.40 1.20
N GLU A 32 6.36 -3.07 1.10
CA GLU A 32 5.13 -2.36 0.70
C GLU A 32 4.88 -2.49 -0.83
N PRO A 33 3.69 -2.15 -1.35
CA PRO A 33 3.36 -2.35 -2.77
C PRO A 33 4.33 -1.64 -3.73
N LEU A 34 4.84 -0.47 -3.34
CA LEU A 34 5.77 0.34 -4.14
C LEU A 34 7.19 -0.23 -4.19
N SER A 35 7.52 -1.23 -3.36
CA SER A 35 8.84 -1.86 -3.36
C SER A 35 9.10 -2.66 -4.65
N GLY A 36 8.04 -3.19 -5.27
CA GLY A 36 8.14 -4.18 -6.34
C GLY A 36 8.68 -5.54 -5.89
N LEU A 37 8.72 -5.80 -4.57
CA LEU A 37 9.17 -7.06 -3.97
C LEU A 37 8.09 -7.72 -3.07
N ARG A 38 6.91 -7.10 -2.94
CA ARG A 38 5.80 -7.56 -2.08
C ARG A 38 5.21 -8.90 -2.56
N GLU A 39 5.22 -9.14 -3.86
CA GLU A 39 4.70 -10.34 -4.54
C GLU A 39 5.81 -11.28 -5.02
N ASP A 40 7.05 -11.08 -4.57
CA ASP A 40 8.19 -11.87 -5.03
C ASP A 40 8.18 -13.29 -4.44
N VAL A 41 8.02 -14.30 -5.28
CA VAL A 41 7.90 -15.70 -4.83
C VAL A 41 9.16 -16.22 -4.12
N GLN A 42 10.34 -15.67 -4.41
CA GLN A 42 11.58 -16.10 -3.76
C GLN A 42 11.63 -15.61 -2.32
N LEU A 43 10.97 -14.49 -2.03
CA LEU A 43 10.90 -13.89 -0.69
C LEU A 43 9.70 -14.37 0.12
N ASP A 44 8.78 -15.19 -0.42
CA ASP A 44 7.52 -15.53 0.27
C ASP A 44 7.73 -16.08 1.67
N HIS A 45 8.77 -16.89 1.91
CA HIS A 45 9.08 -17.43 3.25
C HIS A 45 9.63 -16.38 4.24
N LEU A 46 10.07 -15.22 3.75
CA LEU A 46 10.60 -14.10 4.55
C LEU A 46 9.59 -12.96 4.70
N LEU A 47 8.57 -12.90 3.84
CA LEU A 47 7.63 -11.79 3.80
C LEU A 47 6.65 -11.83 4.98
N VAL A 48 6.62 -10.75 5.74
CA VAL A 48 5.59 -10.47 6.74
C VAL A 48 4.35 -9.96 6.01
N ARG A 49 3.21 -10.63 6.19
CA ARG A 49 2.01 -10.37 5.39
C ARG A 49 1.09 -9.30 5.99
N ASN A 50 1.19 -9.04 7.29
CA ASN A 50 0.40 -8.02 7.97
C ASN A 50 1.25 -7.01 8.77
N GLU A 51 1.02 -5.71 8.58
CA GLU A 51 1.80 -4.66 9.27
C GLU A 51 1.68 -4.73 10.80
N ARG A 52 0.57 -5.22 11.35
CA ARG A 52 0.36 -5.32 12.80
C ARG A 52 1.25 -6.38 13.45
N MET A 53 1.83 -7.29 12.68
CA MET A 53 2.85 -8.22 13.17
C MET A 53 4.17 -7.50 13.47
N LEU A 54 4.48 -6.39 12.79
CA LEU A 54 5.77 -5.70 12.93
C LEU A 54 6.04 -5.27 14.38
N ALA A 55 5.03 -4.71 15.05
CA ALA A 55 5.12 -4.30 16.45
C ALA A 55 5.19 -5.48 17.44
N ARG A 56 4.85 -6.70 17.00
CA ARG A 56 4.82 -7.92 17.82
C ARG A 56 6.06 -8.79 17.65
N GLY A 57 6.94 -8.46 16.71
CA GLY A 57 8.11 -9.29 16.40
C GLY A 57 9.28 -9.17 17.37
N GLY A 58 9.24 -8.24 18.34
CA GLY A 58 10.31 -8.08 19.34
C GLY A 58 11.67 -7.79 18.70
N PHE A 59 11.69 -6.96 17.65
CA PHE A 59 12.91 -6.62 16.93
C PHE A 59 13.80 -5.66 17.73
N GLU A 60 15.09 -5.93 17.76
CA GLU A 60 16.12 -5.10 18.43
C GLU A 60 16.65 -4.02 17.48
N SER A 61 16.59 -4.27 16.17
CA SER A 61 16.97 -3.32 15.13
C SER A 61 16.08 -3.41 13.88
N VAL A 62 16.09 -2.36 13.07
CA VAL A 62 15.39 -2.28 11.79
C VAL A 62 16.32 -1.75 10.71
N ILE A 63 16.42 -2.46 9.59
CA ILE A 63 17.02 -1.95 8.35
C ILE A 63 15.89 -1.41 7.48
N ARG A 64 15.90 -0.11 7.21
CA ARG A 64 14.98 0.52 6.26
C ARG A 64 15.65 0.67 4.90
N ILE A 65 14.98 0.24 3.84
CA ILE A 65 15.49 0.28 2.47
C ILE A 65 14.49 1.02 1.58
N GLY A 66 15.00 1.92 0.75
CA GLY A 66 14.19 2.70 -0.18
C GLY A 66 13.53 3.93 0.44
N ARG A 67 12.45 4.40 -0.19
CA ARG A 67 11.73 5.61 0.21
C ARG A 67 11.00 5.43 1.55
N VAL A 68 10.44 6.52 2.07
CA VAL A 68 9.61 6.49 3.28
C VAL A 68 8.38 5.59 3.06
N PRO A 69 8.20 4.52 3.84
CA PRO A 69 7.06 3.62 3.67
C PRO A 69 5.71 4.27 4.00
N THR A 70 4.63 3.57 3.69
CA THR A 70 3.26 4.05 3.81
C THR A 70 2.60 3.66 5.13
N LEU A 71 2.94 2.48 5.63
CA LEU A 71 2.48 1.90 6.89
C LEU A 71 2.78 2.80 8.11
N ARG A 72 2.04 2.62 9.21
CA ARG A 72 2.23 3.47 10.41
C ARG A 72 3.53 3.13 11.16
N PHE A 73 3.86 1.84 11.24
CA PHE A 73 4.95 1.33 12.08
C PHE A 73 6.31 2.02 11.83
N TRP A 74 6.63 2.43 10.59
CA TRP A 74 7.90 3.14 10.34
C TRP A 74 7.99 4.44 11.13
N ARG A 75 6.87 5.14 11.36
CA ARG A 75 6.88 6.41 12.11
C ARG A 75 6.97 6.18 13.60
N ASP A 76 6.39 5.09 14.10
CA ASP A 76 6.48 4.73 15.52
C ASP A 76 7.94 4.41 15.93
N LEU A 77 8.80 4.05 14.96
CA LEU A 77 10.24 3.90 15.16
C LEU A 77 10.92 5.17 15.72
N ASP A 78 10.36 6.36 15.56
CA ASP A 78 10.92 7.58 16.20
C ASP A 78 10.86 7.50 17.74
N SER A 79 9.84 6.83 18.28
CA SER A 79 9.60 6.75 19.72
C SER A 79 10.08 5.46 20.35
N LEU A 80 10.35 4.41 19.56
CA LEU A 80 10.82 3.13 20.05
C LEU A 80 12.34 3.13 20.30
N PRO A 81 12.85 2.54 21.39
CA PRO A 81 14.28 2.50 21.69
C PRO A 81 15.05 1.43 20.88
N ILE A 82 14.75 1.31 19.59
CA ILE A 82 15.37 0.35 18.66
C ILE A 82 16.32 1.05 17.70
N ASN A 83 17.37 0.37 17.26
CA ASN A 83 18.32 0.93 16.30
C ASN A 83 17.74 0.87 14.88
N VAL A 84 17.87 1.96 14.13
CA VAL A 84 17.39 2.03 12.74
C VAL A 84 18.53 2.48 11.83
N THR A 85 18.80 1.71 10.79
CA THR A 85 19.76 2.05 9.73
C THR A 85 19.01 2.21 8.42
N HIS A 86 19.25 3.30 7.70
CA HIS A 86 18.55 3.60 6.46
C HIS A 86 19.46 3.42 5.25
N TYR A 87 18.93 2.80 4.20
CA TYR A 87 19.58 2.65 2.91
C TYR A 87 18.67 3.25 1.83
N SER A 88 19.08 4.35 1.20
CA SER A 88 18.22 5.11 0.29
C SER A 88 19.03 5.86 -0.77
N ASP A 89 18.44 6.07 -1.94
CA ASP A 89 18.97 7.01 -2.95
C ASP A 89 18.82 8.48 -2.51
N LEU A 90 17.94 8.76 -1.56
CA LEU A 90 17.66 10.10 -1.05
C LEU A 90 18.37 10.31 0.30
N PRO A 91 18.91 11.51 0.57
CA PRO A 91 19.67 11.79 1.79
C PRO A 91 18.79 12.02 3.03
N PHE A 92 17.54 11.56 3.01
CA PHE A 92 16.55 11.82 4.05
C PHE A 92 16.08 10.50 4.71
N PRO A 93 16.31 10.32 6.03
CA PRO A 93 15.87 9.10 6.73
C PRO A 93 14.35 9.05 6.93
N GLY A 94 13.71 10.23 6.96
CA GLY A 94 12.29 10.43 7.30
C GLY A 94 12.00 10.33 8.80
N LEU A 95 12.93 9.79 9.60
CA LEU A 95 12.93 9.80 11.06
C LEU A 95 13.67 11.02 11.61
N THR A 96 13.48 11.34 12.89
CA THR A 96 14.24 12.39 13.59
C THR A 96 15.66 11.97 13.97
N ARG A 97 16.01 10.70 13.71
CA ARG A 97 17.28 10.06 14.04
C ARG A 97 17.67 9.02 12.97
N GLY A 98 18.89 8.50 13.09
CA GLY A 98 19.42 7.44 12.23
C GLY A 98 20.21 7.99 11.05
N ASP A 99 21.16 7.18 10.59
CA ASP A 99 22.03 7.50 9.46
C ASP A 99 21.43 6.94 8.15
N VAL A 100 21.70 7.65 7.05
CA VAL A 100 21.34 7.23 5.70
C VAL A 100 22.59 6.85 4.93
N HIS A 101 22.58 5.65 4.38
CA HIS A 101 23.63 5.08 3.57
C HIS A 101 23.14 4.86 2.13
N PRO A 102 24.04 4.91 1.13
CA PRO A 102 23.74 4.42 -0.21
C PRO A 102 23.32 2.94 -0.19
N ILE A 103 22.32 2.58 -0.99
CA ILE A 103 21.85 1.19 -1.11
C ILE A 103 22.99 0.24 -1.52
N GLU A 104 23.97 0.76 -2.25
CA GLU A 104 25.16 0.06 -2.73
C GLU A 104 26.12 -0.38 -1.61
N GLU A 105 26.01 0.19 -0.41
CA GLU A 105 26.80 -0.18 0.76
C GLU A 105 26.17 -1.33 1.56
N LEU A 106 24.95 -1.73 1.21
CA LEU A 106 24.24 -2.78 1.92
C LEU A 106 24.96 -4.12 1.78
N THR A 107 25.31 -4.73 2.91
CA THR A 107 25.99 -6.03 3.00
C THR A 107 25.18 -7.00 3.88
N ALA A 108 25.04 -8.24 3.44
CA ALA A 108 24.27 -9.25 4.16
C ALA A 108 25.15 -10.01 5.17
N ARG A 109 24.63 -10.23 6.37
CA ARG A 109 25.13 -11.24 7.31
C ARG A 109 23.96 -12.18 7.62
N PRO A 110 24.13 -13.51 7.46
CA PRO A 110 23.03 -14.45 7.65
C PRO A 110 22.59 -14.49 9.11
N ALA A 111 21.28 -14.53 9.34
CA ALA A 111 20.69 -14.83 10.64
C ALA A 111 20.72 -16.35 10.93
N GLU A 112 20.65 -16.72 12.21
CA GLU A 112 20.51 -18.11 12.65
C GLU A 112 19.19 -18.71 12.12
N ALA A 113 19.27 -19.93 11.59
CA ALA A 113 18.12 -20.65 11.06
C ALA A 113 17.07 -20.93 12.16
N GLY A 114 15.78 -20.83 11.82
CA GLY A 114 14.67 -21.18 12.72
C GLY A 114 14.30 -20.11 13.76
N ARG A 115 15.02 -18.98 13.84
CA ARG A 115 14.75 -17.90 14.83
C ARG A 115 13.34 -17.31 14.75
N TYR A 116 12.72 -17.31 13.57
CA TYR A 116 11.47 -16.59 13.29
C TYR A 116 10.29 -17.52 12.98
N THR A 117 10.41 -18.83 13.22
CA THR A 117 9.37 -19.80 12.87
C THR A 117 8.02 -19.46 13.51
N ASP A 118 7.97 -19.29 14.83
CA ASP A 118 6.73 -18.96 15.56
C ASP A 118 6.12 -17.62 15.10
N PHE A 119 6.98 -16.65 14.79
CA PHE A 119 6.56 -15.34 14.27
C PHE A 119 5.83 -15.48 12.93
N PHE A 120 6.40 -16.23 11.99
CA PHE A 120 5.77 -16.46 10.69
C PHE A 120 4.55 -17.35 10.80
N GLU A 121 4.55 -18.40 11.63
CA GLU A 121 3.35 -19.20 11.85
C GLU A 121 2.17 -18.34 12.35
N CYS A 122 2.43 -17.41 13.28
CA CYS A 122 1.43 -16.46 13.76
C CYS A 122 0.96 -15.53 12.63
N ASP A 123 1.87 -14.92 11.86
CA ASP A 123 1.55 -14.02 10.76
C ASP A 123 0.71 -14.71 9.67
N ARG A 124 1.06 -15.95 9.33
CA ARG A 124 0.32 -16.78 8.36
C ARG A 124 -1.07 -17.13 8.87
N LYS A 125 -1.20 -17.53 10.14
CA LYS A 125 -2.51 -17.80 10.78
C LYS A 125 -3.42 -16.56 10.76
N LYS A 126 -2.89 -15.39 11.15
CA LYS A 126 -3.66 -14.12 11.16
C LYS A 126 -4.06 -13.68 9.76
N THR A 127 -3.18 -13.89 8.77
CA THR A 127 -3.48 -13.57 7.38
C THR A 127 -4.55 -14.49 6.78
N ALA A 128 -4.47 -15.80 7.04
CA ALA A 128 -5.48 -16.76 6.60
C ALA A 128 -6.85 -16.45 7.22
N GLU A 129 -6.87 -16.05 8.49
CA GLU A 129 -8.11 -15.65 9.15
C GLU A 129 -8.70 -14.35 8.58
N LEU A 130 -7.87 -13.34 8.25
CA LEU A 130 -8.33 -12.16 7.51
C LEU A 130 -8.93 -12.54 6.16
N GLN A 131 -8.29 -13.45 5.41
CA GLN A 131 -8.84 -13.93 4.13
C GLN A 131 -10.22 -14.58 4.32
N ARG A 132 -10.38 -15.41 5.35
CA ARG A 132 -11.67 -16.04 5.71
C ARG A 132 -12.73 -15.00 6.07
N ILE A 133 -12.37 -13.94 6.81
CA ILE A 133 -13.29 -12.83 7.11
C ILE A 133 -13.80 -12.18 5.82
N LEU A 134 -12.89 -11.88 4.88
CA LEU A 134 -13.24 -11.27 3.60
C LEU A 134 -14.08 -12.20 2.71
N ASP A 135 -13.82 -13.52 2.74
CA ASP A 135 -14.62 -14.52 2.01
C ASP A 135 -16.07 -14.59 2.54
N GLN A 136 -16.26 -14.37 3.84
CA GLN A 136 -17.57 -14.38 4.48
C GLN A 136 -18.36 -13.09 4.30
N GLU A 137 -17.67 -11.99 3.97
CA GLU A 137 -18.24 -10.66 3.79
C GLU A 137 -17.85 -10.09 2.41
N PRO A 138 -18.21 -10.79 1.30
CA PRO A 138 -17.73 -10.43 -0.04
C PRO A 138 -18.25 -9.07 -0.53
N ALA A 139 -19.33 -8.57 0.07
CA ALA A 139 -19.89 -7.26 -0.21
C ALA A 139 -19.23 -6.11 0.58
N SER A 140 -18.23 -6.40 1.43
CA SER A 140 -17.50 -5.34 2.14
C SER A 140 -16.53 -4.58 1.23
N GLU A 141 -16.24 -3.31 1.56
CA GLU A 141 -15.29 -2.47 0.81
C GLU A 141 -13.92 -3.16 0.65
N LEU A 142 -13.38 -3.73 1.74
CA LEU A 142 -12.11 -4.45 1.69
C LEU A 142 -12.17 -5.72 0.83
N ALA A 143 -13.28 -6.48 0.87
CA ALA A 143 -13.42 -7.65 0.02
C ALA A 143 -13.51 -7.25 -1.46
N MET A 144 -14.14 -6.11 -1.77
CA MET A 144 -14.17 -5.53 -3.12
C MET A 144 -12.79 -5.07 -3.58
N VAL A 145 -11.98 -4.42 -2.73
CA VAL A 145 -10.58 -4.07 -3.06
C VAL A 145 -9.75 -5.31 -3.34
N ARG A 146 -9.92 -6.38 -2.55
CA ARG A 146 -9.26 -7.67 -2.81
C ARG A 146 -9.73 -8.26 -4.13
N ALA A 147 -11.03 -8.30 -4.39
CA ALA A 147 -11.60 -8.83 -5.64
C ALA A 147 -11.09 -8.06 -6.87
N LEU A 148 -11.04 -6.72 -6.79
CA LEU A 148 -10.46 -5.87 -7.83
C LEU A 148 -9.02 -6.25 -8.13
N SER A 149 -8.17 -6.41 -7.11
CA SER A 149 -6.76 -6.79 -7.31
C SER A 149 -6.58 -8.15 -7.99
N LEU A 150 -7.52 -9.09 -7.78
CA LEU A 150 -7.54 -10.39 -8.46
C LEU A 150 -8.01 -10.28 -9.92
N GLN A 151 -8.82 -9.29 -10.27
CA GLN A 151 -9.30 -9.07 -11.64
C GLN A 151 -8.33 -8.27 -12.51
N ILE A 152 -7.51 -7.40 -11.92
CA ILE A 152 -6.52 -6.61 -12.66
C ILE A 152 -5.56 -7.55 -13.42
N PRO A 153 -5.36 -7.38 -14.73
CA PRO A 153 -4.56 -8.29 -15.54
C PRO A 153 -3.08 -8.23 -15.14
N PRO A 154 -2.31 -9.33 -15.30
CA PRO A 154 -0.86 -9.30 -15.13
C PRO A 154 -0.18 -8.19 -15.95
N SER A 155 0.96 -7.73 -15.46
CA SER A 155 1.76 -6.64 -16.03
C SER A 155 1.04 -5.29 -16.13
N ALA A 156 -0.10 -5.12 -15.43
CA ALA A 156 -0.80 -3.85 -15.35
C ALA A 156 0.02 -2.77 -14.60
N ARG A 157 -0.26 -1.53 -14.95
CA ARG A 157 0.26 -0.33 -14.30
C ARG A 157 -0.80 0.16 -13.32
N ILE A 158 -0.48 0.23 -12.04
CA ILE A 158 -1.40 0.58 -10.98
C ILE A 158 -0.90 1.84 -10.27
N TYR A 159 -1.70 2.89 -10.29
CA TYR A 159 -1.47 4.09 -9.52
C TYR A 159 -2.34 4.04 -8.27
N LEU A 160 -1.72 4.09 -7.10
CA LEU A 160 -2.40 4.05 -5.81
C LEU A 160 -2.48 5.45 -5.22
N GLY A 161 -3.71 5.87 -4.93
CA GLY A 161 -3.96 7.15 -4.29
C GLY A 161 -3.52 7.18 -2.84
N ASN A 162 -3.11 8.35 -2.38
CA ASN A 162 -2.83 8.59 -0.96
C ASN A 162 -4.09 8.36 -0.10
N SER A 163 -3.93 8.39 1.23
CA SER A 163 -4.98 8.10 2.22
C SER A 163 -5.28 6.59 2.34
N LEU A 164 -6.54 6.17 2.31
CA LEU A 164 -6.95 4.77 2.47
C LEU A 164 -6.62 3.86 1.28
N PRO A 165 -6.77 4.24 -0.01
CA PRO A 165 -6.54 3.34 -1.13
C PRO A 165 -5.20 2.58 -1.08
N ILE A 166 -4.08 3.29 -0.91
CA ILE A 166 -2.76 2.65 -0.81
C ILE A 166 -2.62 1.74 0.43
N ARG A 167 -3.30 2.06 1.54
CA ARG A 167 -3.22 1.29 2.79
C ARG A 167 -4.09 0.03 2.73
N GLU A 168 -5.27 0.14 2.14
CA GLU A 168 -6.17 -0.97 1.93
C GLU A 168 -5.60 -1.92 0.89
N TRP A 169 -4.98 -1.39 -0.18
CA TRP A 169 -4.22 -2.21 -1.11
C TRP A 169 -3.13 -3.01 -0.40
N ASP A 170 -2.30 -2.36 0.42
CA ASP A 170 -1.25 -3.07 1.17
C ASP A 170 -1.82 -4.16 2.10
N LEU A 171 -2.97 -3.89 2.72
CA LEU A 171 -3.65 -4.81 3.64
C LEU A 171 -4.30 -6.02 2.96
N VAL A 172 -5.05 -5.83 1.87
CA VAL A 172 -5.93 -6.89 1.32
C VAL A 172 -5.73 -7.23 -0.14
N ALA A 173 -4.98 -6.43 -0.93
CA ALA A 173 -4.75 -6.77 -2.33
C ALA A 173 -3.98 -8.09 -2.45
N THR A 174 -4.22 -8.78 -3.58
CA THR A 174 -3.56 -10.04 -3.92
C THR A 174 -2.06 -9.93 -3.77
N ARG A 175 -1.45 -11.04 -3.34
CA ARG A 175 0.00 -11.22 -3.26
C ARG A 175 0.51 -12.18 -4.33
N GLU A 176 -0.34 -12.55 -5.29
CA GLU A 176 0.06 -13.33 -6.45
C GLU A 176 1.06 -12.56 -7.31
N GLN A 177 2.06 -13.26 -7.84
CA GLN A 177 3.02 -12.65 -8.74
C GLN A 177 2.36 -12.36 -10.10
N LYS A 178 1.88 -11.13 -10.23
CA LYS A 178 1.26 -10.58 -11.44
C LYS A 178 2.15 -9.58 -12.17
N ASP A 179 3.38 -9.36 -11.70
CA ASP A 179 4.32 -8.39 -12.28
C ASP A 179 3.73 -6.97 -12.44
N PHE A 180 2.93 -6.53 -11.47
CA PHE A 180 2.37 -5.18 -11.46
C PHE A 180 3.48 -4.12 -11.40
N THR A 181 3.30 -3.04 -12.15
CA THR A 181 4.06 -1.81 -11.93
C THR A 181 3.23 -0.88 -11.07
N ILE A 182 3.60 -0.69 -9.80
CA ILE A 182 2.82 0.12 -8.85
C ILE A 182 3.54 1.43 -8.56
N GLU A 183 2.82 2.56 -8.65
CA GLU A 183 3.33 3.91 -8.35
C GLU A 183 2.35 4.72 -7.49
N ALA A 184 2.87 5.73 -6.79
CA ALA A 184 2.09 6.67 -5.99
C ALA A 184 2.88 7.94 -5.65
N ASN A 185 2.18 9.08 -5.47
CA ASN A 185 2.79 10.34 -5.03
C ASN A 185 3.08 10.35 -3.51
N ARG A 186 4.14 9.66 -3.10
CA ARG A 186 4.56 9.49 -1.69
C ARG A 186 5.63 10.47 -1.19
N GLY A 187 5.85 11.57 -1.91
CA GLY A 187 6.77 12.64 -1.48
C GLY A 187 6.15 13.48 -0.37
N ALA A 188 5.27 14.41 -0.75
CA ALA A 188 4.50 15.24 0.19
C ALA A 188 3.19 14.59 0.65
N ASN A 189 2.79 13.46 0.04
CA ASN A 189 1.56 12.71 0.35
C ASN A 189 0.25 13.50 0.12
N GLY A 190 0.27 14.51 -0.76
CA GLY A 190 -0.89 15.33 -1.11
C GLY A 190 -1.95 14.57 -1.90
N ILE A 191 -3.21 15.02 -1.82
CA ILE A 191 -4.33 14.48 -2.61
C ILE A 191 -4.51 15.22 -3.95
N ASP A 192 -3.80 16.33 -4.12
CA ASP A 192 -3.77 17.16 -5.30
C ASP A 192 -2.98 16.51 -6.45
N GLY A 193 -3.47 16.71 -7.68
CA GLY A 193 -2.75 16.35 -8.91
C GLY A 193 -2.53 14.84 -9.15
N GLN A 194 -3.21 13.96 -8.40
CA GLN A 194 -3.00 12.51 -8.52
C GLN A 194 -3.57 11.91 -9.80
N LEU A 195 -4.75 12.35 -10.25
CA LEU A 195 -5.32 11.91 -11.53
C LEU A 195 -4.47 12.44 -12.70
N SER A 196 -4.05 13.70 -12.62
CA SER A 196 -3.14 14.34 -13.57
C SER A 196 -1.81 13.60 -13.66
N THR A 197 -1.23 13.21 -12.52
CA THR A 197 -0.02 12.39 -12.47
C THR A 197 -0.25 11.01 -13.10
N PHE A 198 -1.37 10.36 -12.78
CA PHE A 198 -1.73 9.07 -13.35
C PHE A 198 -1.81 9.13 -14.88
N PHE A 199 -2.53 10.11 -15.44
CA PHE A 199 -2.65 10.25 -16.89
C PHE A 199 -1.31 10.50 -17.57
N GLY A 200 -0.45 11.35 -16.98
CA GLY A 200 0.91 11.58 -17.49
C GLY A 200 1.83 10.35 -17.39
N TRP A 201 1.51 9.38 -16.54
CA TRP A 201 2.26 8.14 -16.34
C TRP A 201 1.71 6.95 -17.16
N CYS A 202 0.49 7.08 -17.69
CA CYS A 202 -0.16 6.03 -18.47
C CYS A 202 0.63 5.70 -19.74
N ARG A 203 0.69 4.41 -20.08
CA ARG A 203 1.22 3.92 -21.37
C ARG A 203 0.61 2.55 -21.69
N GLY A 204 0.37 2.28 -22.98
CA GLY A 204 -0.28 1.03 -23.41
C GLY A 204 -1.67 0.81 -22.81
N ALA A 205 -2.17 -0.42 -22.84
CA ALA A 205 -3.60 -0.68 -22.64
C ALA A 205 -4.04 -1.06 -21.21
N ASN A 206 -3.14 -1.19 -20.23
CA ASN A 206 -3.49 -1.73 -18.91
C ASN A 206 -3.06 -0.75 -17.79
N ASN A 207 -3.80 0.34 -17.61
CA ASN A 207 -3.53 1.35 -16.59
C ASN A 207 -4.71 1.48 -15.61
N TRP A 208 -4.45 1.39 -14.31
CA TRP A 208 -5.47 1.44 -13.27
C TRP A 208 -5.11 2.54 -12.28
N CYS A 209 -6.05 3.42 -11.95
CA CYS A 209 -5.91 4.44 -10.93
C CYS A 209 -6.91 4.17 -9.81
N ILE A 210 -6.45 3.98 -8.59
CA ILE A 210 -7.31 3.66 -7.44
C ILE A 210 -7.16 4.77 -6.42
N VAL A 211 -8.16 5.65 -6.31
CA VAL A 211 -8.13 6.86 -5.48
C VAL A 211 -9.38 6.98 -4.63
N GLY A 212 -9.35 7.83 -3.60
CA GLY A 212 -10.55 8.20 -2.85
C GLY A 212 -11.34 9.31 -3.54
N ASP A 213 -12.61 9.45 -3.20
CA ASP A 213 -13.51 10.54 -3.63
C ASP A 213 -12.89 11.94 -3.53
N LEU A 214 -12.38 12.36 -2.37
CA LEU A 214 -11.82 13.69 -2.18
C LEU A 214 -10.59 13.93 -3.07
N THR A 215 -9.82 12.87 -3.37
CA THR A 215 -8.69 12.95 -4.31
C THR A 215 -9.17 13.18 -5.73
N ALA A 216 -10.21 12.44 -6.16
CA ALA A 216 -10.82 12.64 -7.47
C ALA A 216 -11.47 14.03 -7.61
N ILE A 217 -12.12 14.52 -6.55
CA ILE A 217 -12.72 15.87 -6.51
C ILE A 217 -11.63 16.95 -6.62
N TYR A 218 -10.51 16.80 -5.90
CA TYR A 218 -9.43 17.79 -5.92
C TYR A 218 -8.81 18.00 -7.31
N ASP A 219 -8.83 16.95 -8.14
CA ASP A 219 -8.19 16.90 -9.46
C ASP A 219 -9.22 16.58 -10.56
N MET A 220 -10.47 17.05 -10.40
CA MET A 220 -11.60 16.68 -11.25
C MET A 220 -11.46 17.10 -12.73
N ASN A 221 -10.59 18.06 -13.02
CA ASN A 221 -10.33 18.52 -14.39
C ASN A 221 -9.22 17.72 -15.09
N ALA A 222 -8.55 16.80 -14.40
CA ALA A 222 -7.46 16.00 -14.95
C ALA A 222 -7.79 15.27 -16.27
N PRO A 223 -9.01 14.73 -16.50
CA PRO A 223 -9.32 14.04 -17.76
C PRO A 223 -9.25 14.92 -19.01
N TRP A 224 -9.06 16.23 -18.89
CA TRP A 224 -8.82 17.13 -20.02
C TRP A 224 -7.67 16.67 -20.94
N ILE A 225 -6.66 15.99 -20.38
CA ILE A 225 -5.52 15.48 -21.16
C ILE A 225 -5.85 14.22 -21.96
N VAL A 226 -6.95 13.52 -21.67
CA VAL A 226 -7.28 12.21 -22.26
C VAL A 226 -7.26 12.20 -23.79
N PRO A 227 -7.83 13.20 -24.51
CA PRO A 227 -7.76 13.24 -25.97
C PRO A 227 -6.36 13.44 -26.55
N GLN A 228 -5.39 13.82 -25.70
CA GLN A 228 -4.00 14.08 -26.08
C GLN A 228 -3.07 12.89 -25.76
N LEU A 229 -3.61 11.84 -25.11
CA LEU A 229 -2.86 10.61 -24.84
C LEU A 229 -2.66 9.81 -26.13
N GLU A 230 -1.66 8.93 -26.12
CA GLU A 230 -1.41 8.03 -27.24
C GLU A 230 -2.64 7.13 -27.52
N PRO A 231 -2.98 6.83 -28.79
CA PRO A 231 -4.19 6.10 -29.15
C PRO A 231 -4.33 4.69 -28.54
N GLU A 232 -3.22 4.06 -28.14
CA GLU A 232 -3.19 2.77 -27.46
C GLU A 232 -3.47 2.85 -25.96
N VAL A 233 -3.47 4.05 -25.37
CA VAL A 233 -3.68 4.22 -23.94
C VAL A 233 -5.11 3.84 -23.59
N ARG A 234 -5.24 2.87 -22.69
CA ARG A 234 -6.51 2.51 -22.05
C ARG A 234 -6.30 2.54 -20.55
N PHE A 235 -7.30 3.04 -19.84
CA PHE A 235 -7.24 3.18 -18.40
C PHE A 235 -8.58 2.88 -17.73
N GLN A 236 -8.51 2.52 -16.46
CA GLN A 236 -9.64 2.39 -15.55
C GLN A 236 -9.40 3.31 -14.35
N LEU A 237 -10.39 4.14 -14.05
CA LEU A 237 -10.42 4.96 -12.82
C LEU A 237 -11.33 4.27 -11.82
N VAL A 238 -10.78 3.93 -10.66
CA VAL A 238 -11.50 3.35 -9.52
C VAL A 238 -11.53 4.41 -8.43
N ILE A 239 -12.73 4.91 -8.15
CA ILE A 239 -12.96 5.91 -7.12
C ILE A 239 -13.65 5.24 -5.94
N ILE A 240 -12.96 5.15 -4.81
CA ILE A 240 -13.53 4.71 -3.54
C ILE A 240 -14.29 5.89 -2.95
N ASN A 241 -15.60 5.93 -3.22
CA ASN A 241 -16.50 6.97 -2.74
C ASN A 241 -17.13 6.57 -1.42
N ASN A 242 -16.48 6.91 -0.32
CA ASN A 242 -16.98 6.66 1.02
C ASN A 242 -17.42 7.94 1.74
N GLU A 243 -17.67 9.03 1.00
CA GLU A 243 -18.28 10.28 1.46
C GLU A 243 -17.37 11.09 2.41
N GLY A 244 -16.11 11.25 2.02
CA GLY A 244 -15.13 12.12 2.66
C GLY A 244 -13.88 11.40 3.19
N GLY A 245 -13.06 12.13 3.95
CA GLY A 245 -11.76 11.68 4.44
C GLY A 245 -11.82 10.63 5.55
N LYS A 246 -12.24 9.39 5.25
CA LYS A 246 -12.45 8.35 6.29
C LYS A 246 -11.18 7.88 7.00
N ILE A 247 -9.99 8.22 6.50
CA ILE A 247 -8.74 8.01 7.24
C ILE A 247 -8.75 8.69 8.62
N PHE A 248 -9.45 9.82 8.77
CA PHE A 248 -9.49 10.57 10.02
C PHE A 248 -10.28 9.86 11.12
N ARG A 249 -11.19 8.92 10.77
CA ARG A 249 -11.94 8.11 11.76
C ARG A 249 -11.05 7.25 12.64
N ARG A 250 -9.81 6.98 12.20
CA ARG A 250 -8.81 6.20 12.96
C ARG A 250 -8.00 7.07 13.92
N LEU A 251 -8.23 8.38 13.95
CA LEU A 251 -7.50 9.32 14.80
C LEU A 251 -8.38 9.78 15.98
N PRO A 252 -7.80 9.99 17.17
CA PRO A 252 -8.54 10.47 18.34
C PRO A 252 -8.80 11.99 18.25
N LEU A 253 -9.64 12.41 17.30
CA LEU A 253 -9.94 13.82 17.01
C LEU A 253 -11.30 14.25 17.57
N ARG A 254 -11.36 15.45 18.17
CA ARG A 254 -12.58 15.97 18.82
C ARG A 254 -13.63 16.56 17.87
N ARG A 255 -13.30 16.83 16.61
CA ARG A 255 -14.20 17.46 15.62
C ARG A 255 -14.07 16.80 14.24
N LEU A 256 -14.34 15.50 14.18
CA LEU A 256 -14.21 14.68 12.96
C LEU A 256 -15.01 15.24 11.78
N GLU A 257 -16.23 15.72 12.05
CA GLU A 257 -17.15 16.30 11.07
C GLU A 257 -16.56 17.50 10.29
N LEU A 258 -15.67 18.29 10.91
CA LEU A 258 -15.00 19.41 10.23
C LEU A 258 -13.82 18.97 9.34
N ILE A 259 -13.32 17.76 9.55
CA ILE A 259 -12.08 17.27 8.93
C ILE A 259 -12.39 16.24 7.84
N GLU A 260 -13.44 15.44 8.03
CA GLU A 260 -13.90 14.47 7.03
C GLU A 260 -14.34 15.16 5.73
N ASN A 261 -14.78 16.42 5.77
CA ASN A 261 -15.34 17.12 4.61
C ASN A 261 -16.42 16.26 3.92
N ALA A 262 -17.37 15.77 4.73
CA ALA A 262 -18.40 14.86 4.27
C ALA A 262 -19.23 15.49 3.14
N HIS A 263 -19.59 14.66 2.16
CA HIS A 263 -20.36 15.06 0.99
C HIS A 263 -21.27 13.93 0.52
N ASN A 264 -22.24 14.24 -0.33
CA ASN A 264 -23.11 13.25 -0.97
C ASN A 264 -22.99 13.32 -2.51
N LEU A 265 -21.76 13.47 -3.00
CA LEU A 265 -21.46 13.57 -4.43
C LEU A 265 -21.38 12.18 -5.05
N HIS A 266 -21.93 12.05 -6.25
CA HIS A 266 -21.75 10.90 -7.13
C HIS A 266 -20.99 11.34 -8.39
N PHE A 267 -20.31 10.40 -9.03
CA PHE A 267 -19.38 10.70 -10.13
C PHE A 267 -19.99 10.53 -11.53
N ASP A 268 -21.28 10.19 -11.66
CA ASP A 268 -21.93 9.97 -12.96
C ASP A 268 -21.90 11.20 -13.87
N SER A 269 -22.25 12.37 -13.30
CA SER A 269 -22.24 13.63 -14.05
C SER A 269 -20.82 14.03 -14.45
N TRP A 270 -19.84 13.78 -13.58
CA TRP A 270 -18.43 14.04 -13.84
C TRP A 270 -17.90 13.13 -14.95
N ALA A 271 -18.18 11.83 -14.89
CA ALA A 271 -17.79 10.90 -15.93
C ALA A 271 -18.46 11.22 -17.27
N LYS A 272 -19.75 11.57 -17.26
CA LYS A 272 -20.47 12.02 -18.46
C LYS A 272 -19.84 13.25 -19.10
N MET A 273 -19.37 14.22 -18.30
CA MET A 273 -18.65 15.40 -18.79
C MET A 273 -17.42 15.01 -19.63
N TRP A 274 -16.74 13.92 -19.26
CA TRP A 274 -15.53 13.43 -19.92
C TRP A 274 -15.76 12.26 -20.88
N SER A 275 -17.02 11.91 -21.17
CA SER A 275 -17.37 10.72 -21.97
C SER A 275 -16.75 9.42 -21.45
N ILE A 276 -16.65 9.28 -20.13
CA ILE A 276 -16.16 8.09 -19.44
C ILE A 276 -17.37 7.21 -19.06
N GLU A 277 -17.28 5.92 -19.36
CA GLU A 277 -18.27 4.93 -18.92
C GLU A 277 -18.13 4.65 -17.41
N VAL A 278 -19.26 4.56 -16.71
CA VAL A 278 -19.29 4.33 -15.26
C VAL A 278 -19.95 3.00 -14.96
N THR A 279 -19.33 2.26 -14.05
CA THR A 279 -19.96 1.15 -13.33
C THR A 279 -19.87 1.44 -11.84
N GLU A 280 -21.01 1.44 -11.16
CA GLU A 280 -21.06 1.64 -9.71
C GLU A 280 -21.18 0.29 -9.00
N LEU A 281 -20.33 0.09 -7.98
CA LEU A 281 -20.39 -1.04 -7.07
C LEU A 281 -20.66 -0.50 -5.67
N ILE A 282 -21.75 -0.94 -5.06
CA ILE A 282 -22.17 -0.45 -3.75
C ILE A 282 -21.81 -1.51 -2.69
N PRO A 283 -20.83 -1.25 -1.81
CA PRO A 283 -20.53 -2.16 -0.70
C PRO A 283 -21.66 -2.16 0.33
N ASP A 284 -21.87 -3.31 0.99
CA ASP A 284 -22.72 -3.39 2.18
C ASP A 284 -22.01 -2.70 3.36
N PRO A 285 -22.57 -1.60 3.91
CA PRO A 285 -21.96 -0.88 5.02
C PRO A 285 -21.85 -1.72 6.30
N GLU A 286 -22.82 -2.62 6.54
CA GLU A 286 -22.81 -3.50 7.71
C GLU A 286 -21.78 -4.61 7.53
N ALA A 287 -21.65 -5.18 6.34
CA ALA A 287 -20.55 -6.11 6.02
C ALA A 287 -19.18 -5.44 6.23
N THR A 288 -19.02 -4.21 5.74
CA THR A 288 -17.80 -3.42 5.92
C THR A 288 -17.49 -3.20 7.40
N ARG A 289 -18.50 -2.86 8.23
CA ARG A 289 -18.33 -2.71 9.68
C ARG A 289 -17.93 -4.03 10.35
N ARG A 290 -18.59 -5.14 10.00
CA ARG A 290 -18.26 -6.48 10.54
C ARG A 290 -16.84 -6.90 10.19
N VAL A 291 -16.37 -6.64 8.96
CA VAL A 291 -14.97 -6.93 8.58
C VAL A 291 -14.00 -6.15 9.44
N TRP A 292 -14.18 -4.83 9.60
CA TRP A 292 -13.29 -4.02 10.44
C TRP A 292 -13.29 -4.47 11.90
N GLN A 293 -14.47 -4.72 12.47
CA GLN A 293 -14.60 -5.22 13.84
C GLN A 293 -13.85 -6.55 14.02
N ARG A 294 -14.13 -7.54 13.17
CA ARG A 294 -13.50 -8.86 13.24
C ARG A 294 -12.01 -8.79 12.97
N TYR A 295 -11.57 -7.91 12.06
CA TYR A 295 -10.16 -7.66 11.83
C TYR A 295 -9.49 -7.12 13.10
N ASP A 296 -10.08 -6.16 13.80
CA ASP A 296 -9.54 -5.63 15.04
C ASP A 296 -9.51 -6.67 16.17
N GLU A 297 -10.53 -7.52 16.28
CA GLU A 297 -10.57 -8.65 17.21
C GLU A 297 -9.43 -9.65 16.98
N LEU A 298 -8.87 -9.76 15.75
CA LEU A 298 -7.67 -10.58 15.51
C LEU A 298 -6.44 -10.09 16.26
N TRP A 299 -6.44 -8.84 16.72
CA TRP A 299 -5.29 -8.21 17.36
C TRP A 299 -5.57 -7.80 18.81
N ALA A 300 -6.76 -8.10 19.33
CA ALA A 300 -7.06 -7.97 20.75
C ALA A 300 -6.27 -8.97 21.60
#